data_AF-M0QDZ3-F1
#
_entry.id   AF-M0QDZ3-F1
#
_cell.length_a   1.000
_cell.length_b   1.000
_cell.length_c   1.000
_cell.angle_alpha   90.00
_cell.angle_beta   90.00
_cell.angle_gamma   90.00
#
_symmetry.space_group_name_H-M   'P 1'
#
loop_
_entity.id
_entity.type
_entity.pdbx_description
1 polymer ?
#
loop_
_entity_poly.entity_id
_entity_poly.type
_entity_poly.pdbx_seq_one_letter_code
_entity_poly.pdbx_strand_id
1 'polypeptide(L)'
;MPKVVDHHERRESIAQALWRVVDQHGSIHATMREVAREAGVSLGQLQHYFSSRAEMLAFATEFASEQTSRRIARSLSALEQPPHPRDVLRTVLTEMLPLRPDSRITSRMNAAYVLEAMHDPSLRHQVGLGLRDGRAMIERLIREAINQRHIRHDRDPIIETDLVLALTGLAPLLDLDVIEPQAALAAIDQHLDRLFDTAT
;
A
#
# COMPACT_ATOMS: atom_id res chain seq x y z
N MET A 1 -27.36 16.38 11.89
CA MET A 1 -25.99 16.05 11.45
C MET A 1 -26.02 14.80 10.59
N PRO A 2 -25.87 14.89 9.24
CA PRO A 2 -25.51 13.69 8.44
C PRO A 2 -24.75 13.90 7.09
N LYS A 3 -24.42 15.14 6.64
CA LYS A 3 -23.91 15.36 5.26
C LYS A 3 -22.47 14.86 5.00
N VAL A 4 -21.61 14.88 6.01
CA VAL A 4 -20.18 14.56 5.85
C VAL A 4 -19.95 13.06 5.72
N VAL A 5 -20.73 12.25 6.45
CA VAL A 5 -20.66 10.78 6.40
C VAL A 5 -21.09 10.26 5.03
N ASP A 6 -22.21 10.75 4.49
CA ASP A 6 -22.67 10.41 3.12
C ASP A 6 -21.65 10.83 2.04
N HIS A 7 -20.98 11.97 2.23
CA HIS A 7 -19.94 12.43 1.30
C HIS A 7 -18.71 11.51 1.29
N HIS A 8 -18.26 11.04 2.45
CA HIS A 8 -17.12 10.11 2.54
C HIS A 8 -17.50 8.74 1.99
N GLU A 9 -18.62 8.16 2.44
CA GLU A 9 -19.13 6.87 1.96
C GLU A 9 -19.31 6.86 0.44
N ARG A 10 -19.79 7.97 -0.13
CA ARG A 10 -19.90 8.09 -1.59
C ARG A 10 -18.55 8.09 -2.29
N ARG A 11 -17.57 8.82 -1.76
CA ARG A 11 -16.21 8.83 -2.31
C ARG A 11 -15.59 7.42 -2.24
N GLU A 12 -15.78 6.69 -1.14
CA GLU A 12 -15.34 5.29 -1.01
C GLU A 12 -15.99 4.39 -2.07
N SER A 13 -17.31 4.51 -2.29
CA SER A 13 -18.03 3.76 -3.31
C SER A 13 -17.49 4.03 -4.72
N ILE A 14 -17.14 5.30 -5.02
CA ILE A 14 -16.51 5.67 -6.29
C ILE A 14 -15.08 5.11 -6.38
N ALA A 15 -14.30 5.11 -5.30
CA ALA A 15 -12.98 4.48 -5.28
C ALA A 15 -13.05 2.97 -5.54
N GLN A 16 -14.02 2.27 -4.96
CA GLN A 16 -14.27 0.85 -5.23
C GLN A 16 -14.71 0.60 -6.68
N ALA A 17 -15.48 1.51 -7.28
CA ALA A 17 -15.81 1.44 -8.70
C ALA A 17 -14.56 1.64 -9.58
N LEU A 18 -13.71 2.61 -9.25
CA LEU A 18 -12.42 2.79 -9.91
C LEU A 18 -11.56 1.52 -9.82
N TRP A 19 -11.49 0.88 -8.66
CA TRP A 19 -10.77 -0.40 -8.50
C TRP A 19 -11.28 -1.49 -9.43
N ARG A 20 -12.60 -1.64 -9.56
CA ARG A 20 -13.21 -2.59 -10.50
C ARG A 20 -12.87 -2.27 -11.96
N VAL A 21 -12.89 -0.99 -12.35
CA VAL A 21 -12.49 -0.58 -13.71
C VAL A 21 -11.01 -0.90 -13.97
N VAL A 22 -10.13 -0.60 -13.01
CA VAL A 22 -8.69 -0.88 -13.14
C VAL A 22 -8.43 -2.37 -13.25
N ASP A 23 -9.13 -3.20 -12.46
CA ASP A 23 -8.95 -4.65 -12.51
C ASP A 23 -9.45 -5.27 -13.83
N GLN A 24 -10.57 -4.78 -14.36
CA GLN A 24 -11.18 -5.33 -15.58
C GLN A 24 -10.56 -4.80 -16.88
N HIS A 25 -10.14 -3.53 -16.89
CA HIS A 25 -9.79 -2.81 -18.11
C HIS A 25 -8.40 -2.15 -18.05
N GLY A 26 -7.70 -2.25 -16.92
CA GLY A 26 -6.44 -1.56 -16.70
C GLY A 26 -6.59 -0.07 -16.41
N SER A 27 -5.55 0.53 -15.85
CA SER A 27 -5.53 1.95 -15.43
C SER A 27 -5.72 2.95 -16.56
N ILE A 28 -5.24 2.61 -17.77
CA ILE A 28 -5.35 3.45 -18.97
C ILE A 28 -6.83 3.70 -19.32
N HIS A 29 -7.69 2.71 -19.09
CA HIS A 29 -9.12 2.79 -19.39
C HIS A 29 -9.96 3.35 -18.23
N ALA A 30 -9.35 3.62 -17.06
CA ALA A 30 -10.01 4.18 -15.89
C ALA A 30 -10.27 5.70 -16.01
N THR A 31 -11.13 6.08 -16.96
CA THR A 31 -11.58 7.47 -17.15
C THR A 31 -12.69 7.83 -16.16
N MET A 32 -12.90 9.12 -15.86
CA MET A 32 -14.01 9.57 -15.00
C MET A 32 -15.38 9.09 -15.51
N ARG A 33 -15.57 9.01 -16.83
CA ARG A 33 -16.80 8.52 -17.44
C ARG A 33 -17.00 7.03 -17.19
N GLU A 34 -15.92 6.26 -17.32
CA GLU A 34 -15.95 4.81 -17.10
C GLU A 34 -16.21 4.48 -15.63
N VAL A 35 -15.56 5.20 -14.72
CA VAL A 35 -15.81 5.06 -13.28
C VAL A 35 -17.22 5.49 -12.90
N ALA A 36 -17.75 6.57 -13.48
CA ALA A 36 -19.14 6.98 -13.24
C ALA A 36 -20.13 5.87 -13.66
N ARG A 37 -19.89 5.26 -14.82
CA ARG A 37 -20.67 4.11 -15.32
C ARG A 37 -20.61 2.93 -14.34
N GLU A 38 -19.41 2.55 -13.91
CA GLU A 38 -19.20 1.43 -12.97
C GLU A 38 -19.75 1.70 -11.55
N ALA A 39 -19.78 2.97 -11.15
CA ALA A 39 -20.37 3.43 -9.89
C ALA A 39 -21.90 3.61 -9.95
N GLY A 40 -22.51 3.50 -11.14
CA GLY A 40 -23.95 3.73 -11.32
C GLY A 40 -24.37 5.18 -11.10
N VAL A 41 -23.49 6.16 -11.34
CA VAL A 41 -23.76 7.60 -11.18
C VAL A 41 -23.56 8.35 -12.49
N SER A 42 -24.11 9.55 -12.61
CA SER A 42 -23.83 10.42 -13.76
C SER A 42 -22.40 10.98 -13.69
N LEU A 43 -21.82 11.33 -14.85
CA LEU A 43 -20.52 12.00 -14.90
C LEU A 43 -20.53 13.32 -14.12
N GLY A 44 -21.61 14.11 -14.24
CA GLY A 44 -21.77 15.35 -13.48
C GLY A 44 -21.79 15.12 -11.96
N GLN A 45 -22.47 14.06 -11.51
CA GLN A 45 -22.45 13.67 -10.10
C GLN A 45 -21.06 13.27 -9.63
N LEU A 46 -20.31 12.48 -10.39
CA LEU A 46 -18.92 12.14 -10.05
C LEU A 46 -18.04 13.39 -10.01
N GLN A 47 -18.22 14.33 -10.94
CA GLN A 47 -17.50 15.60 -11.00
C GLN A 47 -17.78 16.52 -9.79
N HIS A 48 -18.89 16.33 -9.07
CA HIS A 48 -19.12 17.00 -7.80
C HIS A 48 -18.25 16.46 -6.66
N TYR A 49 -17.81 15.19 -6.74
CA TYR A 49 -16.93 14.58 -5.75
C TYR A 49 -15.46 14.67 -6.12
N PHE A 50 -15.13 14.61 -7.41
CA PHE A 50 -13.75 14.65 -7.91
C PHE A 50 -13.67 15.59 -9.10
N SER A 51 -12.89 16.65 -8.96
CA SER A 51 -12.70 17.66 -10.01
C SER A 51 -11.90 17.13 -11.21
N SER A 52 -11.11 16.06 -11.01
CA SER A 52 -10.27 15.47 -12.04
C SER A 52 -10.03 13.98 -11.82
N ARG A 53 -9.57 13.28 -12.88
CA ARG A 53 -9.07 11.90 -12.77
C ARG A 53 -7.90 11.80 -11.79
N ALA A 54 -7.02 12.80 -11.77
CA ALA A 54 -5.89 12.86 -10.84
C ALA A 54 -6.34 12.88 -9.37
N GLU A 55 -7.33 13.71 -9.03
CA GLU A 55 -7.91 13.75 -7.69
C GLU A 55 -8.58 12.42 -7.31
N MET A 56 -9.32 11.81 -8.24
CA MET A 56 -9.96 10.52 -8.04
C MET A 56 -8.95 9.40 -7.76
N LEU A 57 -7.83 9.37 -8.50
CA LEU A 57 -6.74 8.41 -8.30
C LEU A 57 -6.00 8.65 -6.98
N ALA A 58 -5.73 9.91 -6.62
CA ALA A 58 -5.11 10.27 -5.35
C ALA A 58 -5.95 9.75 -4.17
N PHE A 59 -7.26 10.03 -4.20
CA PHE A 59 -8.19 9.55 -3.18
C PHE A 59 -8.27 8.01 -3.14
N ALA A 60 -8.30 7.34 -4.29
CA ALA A 60 -8.34 5.87 -4.30
C ALA A 60 -7.07 5.24 -3.71
N THR A 61 -5.92 5.88 -3.88
CA THR A 61 -4.64 5.47 -3.29
C THR A 61 -4.62 5.70 -1.77
N GLU A 62 -5.14 6.85 -1.32
CA GLU A 62 -5.31 7.14 0.10
C GLU A 62 -6.26 6.11 0.76
N PHE A 63 -7.40 5.85 0.13
CA PHE A 63 -8.35 4.84 0.59
C PHE A 63 -7.73 3.44 0.64
N ALA A 64 -6.96 3.04 -0.37
CA ALA A 64 -6.21 1.79 -0.36
C ALA A 64 -5.18 1.70 0.79
N SER A 65 -4.49 2.81 1.08
CA SER A 65 -3.52 2.91 2.17
C SER A 65 -4.21 2.79 3.53
N GLU A 66 -5.40 3.38 3.67
CA GLU A 66 -6.23 3.23 4.86
C GLU A 66 -6.70 1.78 5.05
N GLN A 67 -7.18 1.13 3.98
CA GLN A 67 -7.57 -0.30 4.06
C GLN A 67 -6.38 -1.17 4.46
N THR A 68 -5.20 -0.91 3.90
CA THR A 68 -3.95 -1.60 4.28
C THR A 68 -3.63 -1.37 5.76
N SER A 69 -3.70 -0.13 6.23
CA SER A 69 -3.47 0.20 7.65
C SER A 69 -4.47 -0.50 8.58
N ARG A 70 -5.75 -0.56 8.20
CA ARG A 70 -6.80 -1.29 8.95
C ARG A 70 -6.53 -2.80 8.97
N ARG A 71 -5.97 -3.38 7.91
CA ARG A 71 -5.58 -4.79 7.90
C ARG A 71 -4.35 -5.04 8.76
N ILE A 72 -3.31 -4.21 8.65
CA ILE A 72 -2.13 -4.26 9.53
C ILE A 72 -2.58 -4.22 10.99
N ALA A 73 -3.41 -3.24 11.38
CA ALA A 73 -3.89 -3.11 12.76
C ALA A 73 -4.64 -4.37 13.25
N ARG A 74 -5.50 -4.95 12.42
CA ARG A 74 -6.21 -6.20 12.73
C ARG A 74 -5.23 -7.37 12.90
N SER A 75 -4.28 -7.53 11.97
CA SER A 75 -3.28 -8.59 12.03
C SER A 75 -2.38 -8.46 13.27
N LEU A 76 -1.96 -7.24 13.62
CA LEU A 76 -1.17 -6.97 14.82
C LEU A 76 -1.94 -7.22 16.13
N SER A 77 -3.24 -6.94 16.17
CA SER A 77 -4.07 -7.22 17.35
C SER A 77 -4.25 -8.71 17.64
N ALA A 78 -4.00 -9.57 16.65
CA ALA A 78 -4.07 -11.03 16.81
C ALA A 78 -2.75 -11.64 17.32
N LEU A 79 -1.68 -10.85 17.42
CA LEU A 79 -0.38 -11.30 17.95
C LEU A 79 -0.35 -11.25 19.48
N GLU A 80 0.57 -12.01 20.08
CA GLU A 80 0.91 -11.89 21.50
C GLU A 80 1.42 -10.47 21.83
N GLN A 81 1.07 -9.95 23.01
CA GLN A 81 1.34 -8.58 23.40
C GLN A 81 2.39 -8.50 24.51
N PRO A 82 3.43 -7.65 24.38
CA PRO A 82 3.73 -6.81 23.22
C PRO A 82 4.30 -7.63 22.05
N PRO A 83 3.97 -7.31 20.78
CA PRO A 83 4.46 -8.06 19.63
C PRO A 83 5.95 -7.83 19.42
N HIS A 84 6.67 -8.88 19.02
CA HIS A 84 8.08 -8.75 18.68
C HIS A 84 8.24 -7.90 17.39
N PRO A 85 9.22 -6.97 17.30
CA PRO A 85 9.35 -6.08 16.14
C PRO A 85 9.53 -6.79 14.80
N ARG A 86 10.13 -8.00 14.80
CA ARG A 86 10.21 -8.89 13.63
C ARG A 86 8.82 -9.20 13.07
N ASP A 87 7.88 -9.56 13.94
CA ASP A 87 6.53 -9.95 13.54
C ASP A 87 5.70 -8.75 13.08
N VAL A 88 5.97 -7.59 13.67
CA VAL A 88 5.42 -6.30 13.19
C VAL A 88 5.88 -6.02 11.77
N LEU A 89 7.20 -6.05 11.50
CA LEU A 89 7.74 -5.83 10.15
C LEU A 89 7.24 -6.85 9.14
N ARG A 90 7.22 -8.13 9.53
CA ARG A 90 6.67 -9.21 8.70
C ARG A 90 5.21 -8.93 8.32
N THR A 91 4.38 -8.60 9.30
CA THR A 91 2.97 -8.26 9.08
C THR A 91 2.83 -7.12 8.09
N VAL A 92 3.56 -6.01 8.31
CA VAL A 92 3.51 -4.84 7.42
C VAL A 92 3.93 -5.21 6.00
N LEU A 93 5.06 -5.91 5.81
CA LEU A 93 5.54 -6.31 4.48
C LEU A 93 4.55 -7.21 3.75
N THR A 94 3.95 -8.19 4.45
CA THR A 94 2.97 -9.08 3.84
C THR A 94 1.69 -8.35 3.44
N GLU A 95 1.27 -7.33 4.18
CA GLU A 95 0.11 -6.50 3.87
C GLU A 95 0.34 -5.56 2.68
N MET A 96 1.60 -5.23 2.38
CA MET A 96 2.00 -4.45 1.22
C MET A 96 2.11 -5.27 -0.07
N LEU A 97 2.15 -6.61 0.01
CA LEU A 97 2.26 -7.49 -1.15
C LEU A 97 0.88 -7.95 -1.68
N PRO A 98 0.79 -8.28 -2.99
CA PRO A 98 -0.43 -8.78 -3.63
C PRO A 98 -0.72 -10.27 -3.30
N LEU A 99 -0.72 -10.61 -2.00
CA LEU A 99 -0.94 -11.98 -1.51
C LEU A 99 -2.43 -12.36 -1.38
N ARG A 100 -3.35 -11.39 -1.55
CA ARG A 100 -4.79 -11.59 -1.48
C ARG A 100 -5.49 -10.94 -2.68
N PRO A 101 -6.70 -11.38 -3.06
CA PRO A 101 -7.43 -10.79 -4.18
C PRO A 101 -7.62 -9.27 -4.05
N ASP A 102 -7.93 -8.78 -2.85
CA ASP A 102 -8.10 -7.35 -2.58
C ASP A 102 -6.79 -6.56 -2.67
N SER A 103 -5.66 -7.15 -2.26
CA SER A 103 -4.35 -6.51 -2.37
C SER A 103 -3.77 -6.54 -3.79
N ARG A 104 -4.16 -7.48 -4.64
CA ARG A 104 -3.78 -7.52 -6.07
C ARG A 104 -4.30 -6.30 -6.85
N ILE A 105 -5.58 -5.97 -6.69
CA ILE A 105 -6.18 -4.80 -7.35
C ILE A 105 -5.47 -3.53 -6.89
N THR A 106 -5.22 -3.42 -5.59
CA THR A 106 -4.49 -2.30 -4.99
C THR A 106 -3.06 -2.19 -5.51
N SER A 107 -2.35 -3.31 -5.61
CA SER A 107 -0.97 -3.40 -6.15
C SER A 107 -0.90 -2.88 -7.59
N ARG A 108 -1.78 -3.40 -8.47
CA ARG A 108 -1.85 -2.99 -9.88
C ARG A 108 -2.17 -1.50 -10.03
N MET A 109 -3.12 -1.00 -9.24
CA MET A 109 -3.46 0.42 -9.22
C MET A 109 -2.26 1.27 -8.77
N ASN A 110 -1.57 0.88 -7.70
CA ASN A 110 -0.38 1.59 -7.22
C ASN A 110 0.73 1.61 -8.27
N ALA A 111 1.00 0.49 -8.94
CA ALA A 111 2.01 0.41 -9.99
C ALA A 111 1.69 1.35 -11.16
N ALA A 112 0.45 1.35 -11.62
CA ALA A 112 0.00 2.28 -12.65
C ALA A 112 0.11 3.74 -12.20
N TYR A 113 -0.28 4.03 -10.96
CA TYR A 113 -0.30 5.38 -10.43
C TYR A 113 1.11 5.94 -10.22
N VAL A 114 2.06 5.11 -9.76
CA VAL A 114 3.49 5.47 -9.70
C VAL A 114 4.01 5.80 -11.10
N LEU A 115 3.71 4.98 -12.10
CA LEU A 115 4.12 5.23 -13.48
C LEU A 115 3.55 6.55 -14.03
N GLU A 116 2.28 6.85 -13.75
CA GLU A 116 1.65 8.12 -14.15
C GLU A 116 2.30 9.31 -13.43
N ALA A 117 2.56 9.21 -12.12
CA ALA A 117 3.20 10.25 -11.32
C ALA A 117 4.64 10.56 -11.74
N MET A 118 5.32 9.63 -12.41
CA MET A 118 6.62 9.91 -13.03
C MET A 118 6.51 10.92 -14.19
N HIS A 119 5.34 11.05 -14.82
CA HIS A 119 5.11 11.91 -15.99
C HIS A 119 4.20 13.12 -15.71
N ASP A 120 3.46 13.11 -14.59
CA ASP A 120 2.57 14.21 -14.17
C ASP A 120 3.08 14.88 -12.86
N PRO A 121 3.52 16.15 -12.91
CA PRO A 121 3.99 16.87 -11.72
C PRO A 121 2.97 16.99 -10.59
N SER A 122 1.67 17.07 -10.90
CA SER A 122 0.61 17.19 -9.91
C SER A 122 0.45 15.90 -9.11
N LEU A 123 0.55 14.75 -9.79
CA LEU A 123 0.52 13.43 -9.17
C LEU A 123 1.82 13.11 -8.42
N ARG A 124 2.97 13.57 -8.94
CA ARG A 124 4.28 13.35 -8.33
C ARG A 124 4.35 13.80 -6.89
N HIS A 125 3.75 14.96 -6.58
CA HIS A 125 3.74 15.47 -5.21
C HIS A 125 2.96 14.54 -4.28
N GLN A 126 1.74 14.16 -4.66
CA GLN A 126 0.85 13.32 -3.85
C GLN A 126 1.41 11.91 -3.65
N VAL A 127 1.84 11.25 -4.73
CA VAL A 127 2.50 9.92 -4.64
C VAL A 127 3.76 9.99 -3.79
N GLY A 128 4.56 11.03 -3.96
CA GLY A 128 5.78 11.24 -3.19
C GLY A 128 5.53 11.38 -1.70
N LEU A 129 4.42 12.01 -1.27
CA LEU A 129 4.05 12.09 0.14
C LEU A 129 3.75 10.71 0.73
N GLY A 130 2.87 9.94 0.09
CA GLY A 130 2.52 8.60 0.58
C GLY A 130 3.72 7.64 0.67
N LEU A 131 4.60 7.65 -0.32
CA LEU A 131 5.84 6.84 -0.29
C LEU A 131 6.80 7.29 0.83
N ARG A 132 6.91 8.60 1.09
CA ARG A 132 7.74 9.12 2.19
C ARG A 132 7.17 8.74 3.55
N ASP A 133 5.86 8.84 3.74
CA ASP A 133 5.19 8.49 4.99
C ASP A 133 5.32 7.00 5.30
N GLY A 134 5.11 6.14 4.30
CA GLY A 134 5.32 4.70 4.40
C GLY A 134 6.77 4.35 4.74
N ARG A 135 7.74 4.99 4.06
CA ARG A 135 9.17 4.81 4.35
C ARG A 135 9.53 5.24 5.78
N ALA A 136 9.05 6.40 6.21
CA ALA A 136 9.30 6.92 7.56
C ALA A 136 8.70 6.00 8.65
N MET A 137 7.57 5.36 8.37
CA MET A 137 6.98 4.37 9.28
C MET A 137 7.90 3.16 9.47
N ILE A 138 8.43 2.57 8.39
CA ILE A 138 9.36 1.43 8.46
C ILE A 138 10.67 1.83 9.15
N GLU A 139 11.21 3.01 8.80
CA GLU A 139 12.45 3.51 9.40
C GLU A 139 12.33 3.65 10.92
N ARG A 140 11.18 4.14 11.40
CA ARG A 140 10.91 4.24 12.83
C ARG A 140 10.88 2.88 13.52
N LEU A 141 10.28 1.86 12.89
CA LEU A 141 10.26 0.49 13.44
C LEU A 141 11.68 -0.10 13.55
N ILE A 142 12.50 0.12 12.52
CA ILE A 142 13.90 -0.36 12.49
C ILE A 142 14.74 0.38 13.54
N ARG A 143 14.64 1.70 13.63
CA ARG A 143 15.34 2.49 14.65
C ARG A 143 14.98 2.04 16.06
N GLU A 144 13.70 1.80 16.32
CA GLU A 144 13.25 1.32 17.62
C GLU A 144 13.82 -0.07 17.93
N ALA A 145 13.80 -0.99 16.97
CA ALA A 145 14.36 -2.32 17.13
C ALA A 145 15.89 -2.29 17.38
N ILE A 146 16.63 -1.37 16.75
CA ILE A 146 18.05 -1.12 17.02
C ILE A 146 18.26 -0.58 18.45
N ASN A 147 17.49 0.43 18.85
CA ASN A 147 17.58 1.06 20.17
C ASN A 147 17.32 0.04 21.29
N GLN A 148 16.35 -0.86 21.07
CA GLN A 148 15.97 -1.93 21.99
C GLN A 148 16.87 -3.18 21.89
N ARG A 149 17.91 -3.17 21.04
CA ARG A 149 18.86 -4.28 20.84
C ARG A 149 18.25 -5.56 20.26
N HIS A 150 17.06 -5.47 19.64
CA HIS A 150 16.50 -6.54 18.81
C HIS A 150 17.22 -6.66 17.46
N ILE A 151 17.78 -5.56 16.96
CA ILE A 151 18.69 -5.51 15.81
C ILE A 151 20.05 -5.01 16.33
N ARG A 152 21.14 -5.48 15.70
CA ARG A 152 22.49 -5.03 16.05
C ARG A 152 22.65 -3.51 15.87
N HIS A 153 23.35 -2.88 16.80
CA HIS A 153 23.53 -1.43 16.85
C HIS A 153 24.49 -0.82 15.82
N ASP A 154 25.30 -1.66 15.17
CA ASP A 154 26.22 -1.25 14.10
C ASP A 154 25.54 -1.18 12.73
N ARG A 155 24.25 -1.55 12.65
CA ARG A 155 23.45 -1.47 11.44
C ARG A 155 22.98 -0.04 11.20
N ASP A 156 23.06 0.42 9.96
CA ASP A 156 22.52 1.72 9.56
C ASP A 156 21.00 1.61 9.35
N PRO A 157 20.17 2.31 10.16
CA PRO A 157 18.71 2.22 10.04
C PRO A 157 18.18 2.67 8.68
N ILE A 158 18.85 3.59 7.99
CA ILE A 158 18.42 4.10 6.69
C ILE A 158 18.62 3.01 5.63
N ILE A 159 19.80 2.37 5.63
CA ILE A 159 20.13 1.29 4.70
C ILE A 159 19.20 0.09 4.93
N GLU A 160 19.02 -0.34 6.18
CA GLU A 160 18.15 -1.48 6.49
C GLU A 160 16.69 -1.18 6.13
N THR A 161 16.23 0.07 6.24
CA THR A 161 14.90 0.49 5.75
C THR A 161 14.75 0.25 4.26
N ASP A 162 15.74 0.69 3.47
CA ASP A 162 15.67 0.57 2.01
C ASP A 162 15.78 -0.91 1.57
N LEU A 163 16.60 -1.72 2.25
CA LEU A 163 16.68 -3.16 2.00
C LEU A 163 15.38 -3.89 2.34
N VAL A 164 14.75 -3.56 3.46
CA VAL A 164 13.45 -4.11 3.86
C VAL A 164 12.38 -3.72 2.84
N LEU A 165 12.33 -2.45 2.42
CA LEU A 165 11.37 -1.98 1.43
C LEU A 165 11.63 -2.58 0.04
N ALA A 166 12.86 -2.93 -0.32
CA ALA A 166 13.17 -3.59 -1.60
C ALA A 166 12.42 -4.92 -1.77
N LEU A 167 12.07 -5.61 -0.67
CA LEU A 167 11.25 -6.83 -0.71
C LEU A 167 9.83 -6.60 -1.24
N THR A 168 9.31 -5.36 -1.14
CA THR A 168 8.02 -5.00 -1.77
C THR A 168 8.10 -5.02 -3.31
N GLY A 169 9.32 -4.96 -3.86
CA GLY A 169 9.60 -5.16 -5.28
C GLY A 169 9.30 -6.57 -5.80
N LEU A 170 8.91 -7.51 -4.93
CA LEU A 170 8.37 -8.82 -5.33
C LEU A 170 6.94 -8.73 -5.87
N ALA A 171 6.22 -7.62 -5.66
CA ALA A 171 4.83 -7.47 -6.07
C ALA A 171 4.59 -7.75 -7.57
N PRO A 172 5.38 -7.22 -8.53
CA PRO A 172 5.20 -7.55 -9.95
C PRO A 172 5.44 -9.02 -10.27
N LEU A 173 6.35 -9.70 -9.56
CA LEU A 173 6.59 -11.14 -9.76
C LEU A 173 5.40 -11.98 -9.30
N LEU A 174 4.72 -11.56 -8.23
CA LEU A 174 3.49 -12.17 -7.74
C LEU A 174 2.27 -11.86 -8.62
N ASP A 175 2.18 -10.64 -9.15
CA ASP A 175 1.07 -10.22 -10.02
C ASP A 175 1.12 -10.84 -11.42
N LEU A 176 2.32 -11.26 -11.85
CA LEU A 176 2.56 -11.94 -13.13
C LEU A 176 2.82 -13.45 -12.98
N ASP A 177 2.56 -14.01 -11.80
CA ASP A 177 2.71 -15.44 -11.48
C ASP A 177 4.11 -16.00 -11.83
N VAL A 178 5.15 -15.16 -11.74
CA VAL A 178 6.57 -15.56 -11.91
C VAL A 178 7.07 -16.31 -10.68
N ILE A 179 6.54 -15.95 -9.51
CA ILE A 179 6.82 -16.64 -8.24
C ILE A 179 5.53 -16.95 -7.50
N GLU A 180 5.55 -18.03 -6.74
CA GLU A 180 4.47 -18.38 -5.83
C GLU A 180 4.46 -17.48 -4.58
N PRO A 181 3.29 -17.21 -3.96
CA PRO A 181 3.19 -16.49 -2.69
C PRO A 181 4.14 -17.00 -1.60
N GLN A 182 4.32 -18.32 -1.53
CA GLN A 182 5.18 -18.97 -0.55
C GLN A 182 6.67 -18.59 -0.73
N ALA A 183 7.11 -18.36 -1.96
CA ALA A 183 8.49 -17.95 -2.24
C ALA A 183 8.75 -16.51 -1.77
N ALA A 184 7.77 -15.60 -1.96
CA ALA A 184 7.88 -14.24 -1.46
C ALA A 184 7.88 -14.20 0.09
N LEU A 185 7.02 -15.00 0.73
CA LEU A 185 7.01 -15.14 2.18
C LEU A 185 8.33 -15.69 2.72
N ALA A 186 8.88 -16.72 2.09
CA ALA A 186 10.18 -17.27 2.47
C ALA A 186 11.33 -16.26 2.34
N ALA A 187 11.32 -15.45 1.27
CA ALA A 187 12.31 -14.38 1.09
C ALA A 187 12.21 -13.30 2.19
N ILE A 188 10.99 -12.90 2.56
CA ILE A 188 10.74 -11.98 3.68
C ILE A 188 11.26 -12.59 4.98
N ASP A 189 10.85 -13.82 5.30
CA ASP A 189 11.24 -14.50 6.53
C ASP A 189 12.77 -14.63 6.64
N GLN A 190 13.44 -15.09 5.59
CA GLN A 190 14.90 -15.23 5.57
C GLN A 190 15.64 -13.88 5.69
N HIS A 191 15.09 -12.79 5.14
CA HIS A 191 15.69 -11.47 5.30
C HIS A 191 15.53 -10.97 6.73
N LEU A 192 14.32 -11.07 7.29
CA LEU A 192 14.03 -10.65 8.65
C LEU A 192 14.80 -11.49 9.68
N ASP A 193 14.94 -12.79 9.49
CA ASP A 193 15.74 -13.64 10.37
C ASP A 193 17.20 -13.17 10.44
N ARG A 194 17.79 -12.81 9.30
CA ARG A 194 19.16 -12.25 9.25
C ARG A 194 19.27 -10.86 9.85
N LEU A 195 18.23 -10.03 9.72
CA LEU A 195 18.20 -8.68 10.28
C LEU A 195 18.11 -8.72 11.82
N PHE A 196 17.32 -9.65 12.35
CA PHE A 196 17.11 -9.84 13.78
C PHE A 196 18.08 -10.86 14.41
N ASP A 197 18.99 -11.46 13.62
CA ASP A 197 20.06 -12.28 14.15
C ASP A 197 21.07 -11.38 14.89
N THR A 198 21.05 -11.50 16.22
CA THR A 198 21.93 -10.76 17.12
C THR A 198 23.20 -11.54 17.46
N ALA A 199 23.34 -12.77 16.97
CA ALA A 199 24.55 -13.54 17.16
C ALA A 199 25.72 -12.95 16.35
N THR A 200 26.89 -12.93 16.98
CA THR A 200 28.19 -12.78 16.33
C THR A 200 29.01 -14.01 16.66
#